data_AF-A0A7R9JJP6-F1
#
_entry.id   AF-A0A7R9JJP6-F1
#
_cell.length_a   1.000
_cell.length_b   1.000
_cell.length_c   1.000
_cell.angle_alpha   90.00
_cell.angle_beta   90.00
_cell.angle_gamma   90.00
#
_symmetry.space_group_name_H-M   'P 1'
#
loop_
_entity.id
_entity.type
_entity.pdbx_description
1 polymer ?
#
loop_
_entity_poly.entity_id
_entity_poly.type
_entity_poly.pdbx_seq_one_letter_code
_entity_poly.pdbx_strand_id
1 'polypeptide(L)'
;MSLFGAEFLRNADKHLSVEGCDPPDVQFNPCGYLFLAELGAKVELLTSNKLKKKFPWLNTEDVELGCHGLENEGWFDPWSLLHALKRKSIATGAEYVTGEALAFEFKRQEDILAEGVEEGTYEGLDRLLVSGGGNLRGAGRAAEPHSWRHCMLSLGFQVRTDDGEVRPIKFAIAVIAAGADSGTVARMARIGVGSNLLSVPLPVERRKRFVYVYHCENGPGINSPFLCDHSGMYF
;
A
#
# COMPACT_ATOMS: atom_id res chain seq x y z
N MET A 1 7.09 11.91 5.07
CA MET A 1 7.06 10.51 5.57
C MET A 1 6.93 10.55 7.10
N SER A 2 6.56 9.46 7.80
CA SER A 2 6.67 9.47 9.28
C SER A 2 8.14 9.46 9.72
N LEU A 3 8.44 9.93 10.93
CA LEU A 3 9.81 9.88 11.50
C LEU A 3 10.37 8.46 11.46
N PHE A 4 9.54 7.48 11.81
CA PHE A 4 9.88 6.06 11.74
C PHE A 4 10.18 5.60 10.31
N GLY A 5 9.35 5.97 9.34
CA GLY A 5 9.54 5.53 7.94
C GLY A 5 10.85 6.03 7.35
N ALA A 6 11.20 7.30 7.59
CA ALA A 6 12.46 7.86 7.08
C ALA A 6 13.68 7.23 7.78
N GLU A 7 13.62 6.99 9.08
CA GLU A 7 14.68 6.30 9.83
C GLU A 7 14.86 4.86 9.36
N PHE A 8 13.76 4.13 9.19
CA PHE A 8 13.77 2.77 8.65
C PHE A 8 14.42 2.71 7.27
N LEU A 9 14.10 3.63 6.35
CA LEU A 9 14.70 3.65 5.02
C LEU A 9 16.20 3.99 5.05
N ARG A 10 16.63 4.88 5.95
CA ARG A 10 18.06 5.19 6.14
C ARG A 10 18.85 3.99 6.65
N ASN A 11 18.21 3.09 7.41
CA ASN A 11 18.81 1.90 8.00
C ASN A 11 18.28 0.60 7.36
N ALA A 12 17.75 0.68 6.12
CA ALA A 12 17.14 -0.46 5.45
C ALA A 12 18.14 -1.61 5.27
N ASP A 13 19.40 -1.28 5.01
CA ASP A 13 20.53 -2.21 4.97
C ASP A 13 20.62 -3.03 6.26
N LYS A 14 20.57 -2.39 7.43
CA LYS A 14 20.67 -3.06 8.74
C LYS A 14 19.42 -3.88 9.06
N HIS A 15 18.24 -3.32 8.79
CA HIS A 15 16.98 -3.98 9.13
C HIS A 15 16.66 -5.17 8.22
N LEU A 16 17.01 -5.08 6.93
CA LEU A 16 16.58 -6.02 5.90
C LEU A 16 17.72 -6.91 5.37
N SER A 17 18.95 -6.77 5.87
CA SER A 17 20.02 -7.72 5.56
C SER A 17 19.66 -9.16 5.95
N VAL A 18 20.09 -10.08 5.11
CA VAL A 18 19.96 -11.53 5.27
C VAL A 18 21.36 -12.13 5.11
N GLU A 19 21.70 -13.09 5.97
CA GLU A 19 23.00 -13.75 5.95
C GLU A 19 23.29 -14.39 4.59
N GLY A 20 24.52 -14.26 4.10
CA GLY A 20 24.95 -14.81 2.81
C GLY A 20 24.45 -14.04 1.58
N CYS A 21 23.78 -12.90 1.75
CA CYS A 21 23.36 -12.00 0.67
C CYS A 21 23.99 -10.61 0.84
N ASP A 22 24.14 -9.89 -0.27
CA ASP A 22 24.52 -8.48 -0.21
C ASP A 22 23.44 -7.66 0.52
N PRO A 23 23.83 -6.68 1.36
CA PRO A 23 22.92 -5.75 1.99
C PRO A 23 22.07 -5.02 0.93
N PRO A 24 20.78 -4.78 1.19
CA PRO A 24 19.93 -4.05 0.26
C PRO A 24 20.33 -2.58 0.17
N ASP A 25 20.47 -2.07 -1.05
CA ASP A 25 20.58 -0.64 -1.34
C ASP A 25 19.25 -0.15 -1.93
N VAL A 26 18.48 0.56 -1.12
CA VAL A 26 17.19 1.14 -1.52
C VAL A 26 17.35 2.51 -2.19
N GLN A 27 18.58 3.00 -2.35
CA GLN A 27 18.89 4.31 -2.93
C GLN A 27 18.07 5.45 -2.31
N PHE A 28 17.90 5.42 -0.98
CA PHE A 28 17.11 6.44 -0.31
C PHE A 28 17.81 7.80 -0.39
N ASN A 29 17.10 8.77 -0.96
CA ASN A 29 17.57 10.12 -1.14
C ASN A 29 16.70 11.09 -0.32
N PRO A 30 17.25 11.75 0.72
CA PRO A 30 16.49 12.61 1.62
C PRO A 30 16.32 14.05 1.10
N CYS A 31 16.22 14.26 -0.22
CA CYS A 31 16.10 15.60 -0.81
C CYS A 31 14.69 16.22 -0.77
N GLY A 32 13.74 15.61 -0.07
CA GLY A 32 12.42 16.19 0.16
C GLY A 32 11.53 16.28 -1.08
N TYR A 33 10.34 16.86 -0.89
CA TYR A 33 9.42 17.22 -1.97
C TYR A 33 9.41 18.74 -2.17
N LEU A 34 9.30 19.19 -3.42
CA LEU A 34 9.05 20.59 -3.77
C LEU A 34 7.71 20.68 -4.49
N PHE A 35 6.70 21.23 -3.81
CA PHE A 35 5.39 21.50 -4.41
C PHE A 35 5.31 22.94 -4.88
N LEU A 36 4.99 23.17 -6.15
CA LEU A 36 4.72 24.51 -6.67
C LEU A 36 3.23 24.81 -6.50
N ALA A 37 2.88 25.97 -5.96
CA ALA A 37 1.49 26.29 -5.63
C ALA A 37 1.18 27.80 -5.67
N GLU A 38 -0.11 28.09 -5.87
CA GLU A 38 -0.75 29.34 -5.42
C GLU A 38 -1.32 29.11 -3.99
N LEU A 39 -1.10 30.06 -3.08
CA LEU A 39 -1.20 30.04 -1.59
C LEU A 39 -2.13 29.02 -0.87
N GLY A 40 -1.64 28.41 0.24
CA GLY A 40 -2.51 27.76 1.25
C GLY A 40 -1.94 26.74 2.28
N ALA A 41 -0.65 26.36 2.27
CA ALA A 41 -0.14 25.23 3.09
C ALA A 41 0.90 25.62 4.19
N LYS A 42 0.99 24.82 5.27
CA LYS A 42 1.96 24.96 6.38
C LYS A 42 3.27 24.21 6.10
N VAL A 43 4.24 24.91 5.50
CA VAL A 43 5.54 24.39 5.01
C VAL A 43 6.52 25.57 4.86
N GLU A 44 7.83 25.32 4.64
CA GLU A 44 8.74 26.41 4.26
C GLU A 44 8.30 26.95 2.90
N LEU A 45 7.73 28.15 2.91
CA LEU A 45 7.29 28.86 1.71
C LEU A 45 8.46 29.67 1.15
N LEU A 46 8.89 29.28 -0.05
CA LEU A 46 9.92 29.94 -0.82
C LEU A 46 9.26 30.83 -1.88
N THR A 47 9.61 32.12 -1.89
CA THR A 47 9.22 33.03 -2.97
C THR A 47 9.97 32.70 -4.25
N SER A 48 9.47 33.14 -5.41
CA SER A 48 10.13 33.00 -6.73
C SER A 48 11.64 33.30 -6.67
N ASN A 49 12.04 34.44 -6.08
CA ASN A 49 13.45 34.82 -5.94
C ASN A 49 14.27 33.82 -5.11
N LYS A 50 13.70 33.29 -4.01
CA LYS A 50 14.37 32.28 -3.18
C LYS A 50 14.48 30.93 -3.90
N LEU A 51 13.44 30.53 -4.62
CA LEU A 51 13.46 29.34 -5.46
C LEU A 51 14.54 29.43 -6.53
N LYS A 52 14.60 30.53 -7.28
CA LYS A 52 15.60 30.71 -8.34
C LYS A 52 17.03 30.69 -7.81
N LYS A 53 17.25 31.26 -6.62
CA LYS A 53 18.56 31.20 -5.95
C LYS A 53 18.94 29.79 -5.51
N LYS A 54 17.98 29.03 -4.98
CA LYS A 54 18.19 27.67 -4.45
C LYS A 54 18.26 26.61 -5.54
N PHE A 55 17.46 26.77 -6.60
CA PHE A 55 17.32 25.89 -7.74
C PHE A 55 17.47 26.69 -9.05
N PRO A 56 18.72 27.05 -9.45
CA PRO A 56 18.95 27.90 -10.63
C PRO A 56 18.39 27.33 -11.94
N TRP A 57 18.28 26.01 -12.02
CA TRP A 57 17.73 25.27 -13.15
C TRP A 57 16.20 25.40 -13.28
N LEU A 58 15.48 25.81 -12.23
CA LEU A 58 14.02 25.94 -12.23
C LEU A 58 13.61 27.26 -12.90
N ASN A 59 12.64 27.23 -13.82
CA ASN A 59 11.96 28.45 -14.26
C ASN A 59 10.95 28.87 -13.19
N THR A 60 10.99 30.13 -12.78
CA THR A 60 10.15 30.67 -11.69
C THR A 60 9.36 31.91 -12.12
N GLU A 61 9.29 32.21 -13.42
CA GLU A 61 8.61 33.39 -13.97
C GLU A 61 7.11 33.44 -13.61
N ASP A 62 6.45 32.28 -13.64
CA ASP A 62 5.03 32.08 -13.36
C ASP A 62 4.78 31.39 -12.00
N VAL A 63 5.82 31.26 -11.17
CA VAL A 63 5.72 30.61 -9.86
C VAL A 63 5.62 31.67 -8.77
N GLU A 64 4.45 31.80 -8.15
CA GLU A 64 4.25 32.70 -7.00
C GLU A 64 5.02 32.19 -5.76
N LEU A 65 4.84 30.90 -5.43
CA LEU A 65 5.39 30.26 -4.24
C LEU A 65 5.74 28.79 -4.47
N GLY A 66 6.74 28.31 -3.73
CA GLY A 66 7.09 26.90 -3.62
C GLY A 66 7.10 26.44 -2.17
N CYS A 67 6.63 25.23 -1.94
CA CYS A 67 6.61 24.51 -0.67
C CYS A 67 7.72 23.46 -0.68
N HIS A 68 8.76 23.66 0.13
CA HIS A 68 9.91 22.76 0.15
C HIS A 68 9.98 21.94 1.45
N GLY A 69 9.89 20.62 1.34
CA GLY A 69 10.14 19.70 2.45
C GLY A 69 11.63 19.58 2.75
N LEU A 70 12.00 19.62 4.04
CA LEU A 70 13.40 19.65 4.48
C LEU A 70 13.90 18.31 5.02
N GLU A 71 13.14 17.68 5.91
CA GLU A 71 13.58 16.46 6.59
C GLU A 71 12.52 15.37 6.52
N ASN A 72 12.97 14.11 6.52
CA ASN A 72 12.13 12.92 6.57
C ASN A 72 11.17 12.81 5.37
N GLU A 73 11.65 13.28 4.24
CA GLU A 73 11.01 13.27 2.94
C GLU A 73 12.05 13.01 1.86
N GLY A 74 11.58 12.54 0.70
CA GLY A 74 12.44 12.19 -0.42
C GLY A 74 11.90 11.00 -1.18
N TRP A 75 12.81 10.34 -1.90
CA TRP A 75 12.52 9.25 -2.80
C TRP A 75 13.50 8.10 -2.58
N PHE A 76 13.12 6.91 -3.03
CA PHE A 76 13.91 5.68 -2.94
C PHE A 76 13.50 4.77 -4.11
N ASP A 77 14.29 3.74 -4.38
CA ASP A 77 13.93 2.69 -5.32
C ASP A 77 12.89 1.74 -4.67
N PRO A 78 11.61 1.76 -5.12
CA PRO A 78 10.58 0.90 -4.55
C PRO A 78 10.80 -0.59 -4.85
N TRP A 79 11.48 -0.91 -5.96
CA TRP A 79 11.74 -2.29 -6.35
C TRP A 79 12.75 -2.94 -5.43
N SER A 80 13.86 -2.25 -5.16
CA SER A 80 14.88 -2.71 -4.22
C SER A 80 14.30 -2.87 -2.81
N LEU A 81 13.47 -1.93 -2.34
CA LEU A 81 12.79 -2.05 -1.04
C LEU A 81 11.85 -3.27 -1.00
N LEU A 82 11.02 -3.47 -2.04
CA LEU A 82 10.10 -4.61 -2.12
C LEU A 82 10.84 -5.95 -2.06
N HIS A 83 11.92 -6.07 -2.83
CA HIS A 83 12.74 -7.27 -2.84
C HIS A 83 13.43 -7.51 -1.51
N ALA A 84 13.93 -6.47 -0.86
CA ALA A 84 14.54 -6.55 0.46
C ALA A 84 13.53 -7.03 1.52
N LEU A 85 12.32 -6.45 1.54
CA LEU A 85 11.24 -6.87 2.43
C LEU A 85 10.86 -8.34 2.19
N LYS A 86 10.63 -8.73 0.93
CA LYS A 86 10.31 -10.12 0.56
C LYS A 86 11.39 -11.09 1.03
N ARG A 87 12.66 -10.79 0.73
CA ARG A 87 13.79 -11.63 1.11
C ARG A 87 13.88 -11.77 2.63
N LYS A 88 13.76 -10.66 3.36
CA LYS A 88 13.80 -10.67 4.83
C LYS A 88 12.65 -11.49 5.42
N SER A 89 11.42 -11.32 4.91
CA SER A 89 10.27 -12.10 5.36
C SER A 89 10.49 -13.61 5.19
N ILE A 90 10.99 -14.03 4.03
CA ILE A 90 11.31 -15.45 3.77
C ILE A 90 12.40 -15.95 4.73
N ALA A 91 13.48 -15.19 4.89
CA ALA A 91 14.56 -15.55 5.81
C ALA A 91 14.10 -15.64 7.28
N THR A 92 13.05 -14.92 7.66
CA THR A 92 12.42 -15.00 9.00
C THR A 92 11.34 -16.07 9.12
N GLY A 93 11.14 -16.92 8.10
CA GLY A 93 10.24 -18.07 8.15
C GLY A 93 8.90 -17.89 7.46
N ALA A 94 8.68 -16.79 6.72
CA ALA A 94 7.48 -16.67 5.88
C ALA A 94 7.60 -17.58 4.66
N GLU A 95 6.58 -18.42 4.43
CA GLU A 95 6.47 -19.18 3.19
C GLU A 95 5.98 -18.25 2.07
N TYR A 96 6.67 -18.28 0.93
CA TYR A 96 6.30 -17.50 -0.25
C TYR A 96 5.90 -18.42 -1.38
N VAL A 97 4.66 -18.27 -1.86
CA VAL A 97 4.10 -19.04 -2.97
C VAL A 97 3.86 -18.09 -4.15
N THR A 98 4.41 -18.43 -5.31
CA THR A 98 4.06 -17.80 -6.59
C THR A 98 2.90 -18.59 -7.21
N GLY A 99 1.82 -17.89 -7.59
CA GLY A 99 0.69 -18.52 -8.25
C GLY A 99 -0.48 -17.57 -8.50
N GLU A 100 -1.45 -18.05 -9.25
CA GLU A 100 -2.70 -17.36 -9.57
C GLU A 100 -3.79 -17.67 -8.52
N ALA A 101 -4.35 -16.61 -7.94
CA ALA A 101 -5.51 -16.65 -7.07
C ALA A 101 -6.78 -17.04 -7.84
N LEU A 102 -7.39 -18.19 -7.52
CA LEU A 102 -8.58 -18.68 -8.24
C LEU A 102 -9.88 -18.38 -7.51
N ALA A 103 -10.02 -18.85 -6.27
CA ALA A 103 -11.26 -18.76 -5.51
C ALA A 103 -11.06 -19.00 -4.01
N PHE A 104 -11.96 -18.46 -3.19
CA PHE A 104 -12.11 -18.85 -1.79
C PHE A 104 -12.96 -20.12 -1.69
N GLU A 105 -12.57 -21.01 -0.79
CA GLU A 105 -13.36 -22.16 -0.38
C GLU A 105 -14.13 -21.81 0.89
N PHE A 106 -15.42 -22.13 0.88
CA PHE A 106 -16.31 -21.93 2.01
C PHE A 106 -16.80 -23.29 2.48
N LYS A 107 -16.58 -23.62 3.75
CA LYS A 107 -17.15 -24.81 4.35
C LYS A 107 -18.36 -24.40 5.17
N ARG A 108 -19.53 -24.95 4.85
CA ARG A 108 -20.74 -24.82 5.68
C ARG A 108 -20.53 -25.58 6.98
N GLN A 109 -20.84 -24.97 8.12
CA GLN A 109 -20.91 -25.67 9.41
C GLN A 109 -22.36 -25.65 9.87
N GLU A 110 -22.99 -26.82 9.81
CA GLU A 110 -24.42 -27.00 10.09
C GLU A 110 -24.72 -27.01 11.59
N ASP A 111 -23.69 -27.24 12.42
CA ASP A 111 -23.80 -27.34 13.88
C ASP A 111 -23.81 -25.98 14.61
N ILE A 112 -23.84 -24.86 13.87
CA ILE A 112 -23.75 -23.51 14.43
C ILE A 112 -25.13 -22.85 14.40
N LEU A 113 -25.70 -22.67 15.59
CA LEU A 113 -26.90 -21.89 15.83
C LEU A 113 -26.52 -20.41 15.99
N ALA A 114 -26.69 -19.62 14.92
CA ALA A 114 -26.60 -18.17 14.96
C ALA A 114 -28.00 -17.57 15.18
N GLU A 115 -28.18 -16.84 16.29
CA GLU A 115 -29.45 -16.21 16.64
C GLU A 115 -29.82 -15.11 15.62
N GLY A 116 -30.99 -15.21 15.00
CA GLY A 116 -31.46 -14.29 13.96
C GLY A 116 -31.11 -14.67 12.52
N VAL A 117 -30.59 -15.89 12.29
CA VAL A 117 -30.30 -16.44 10.95
C VAL A 117 -31.01 -17.78 10.80
N GLU A 118 -31.62 -18.06 9.64
CA GLU A 118 -32.28 -19.36 9.38
C GLU A 118 -31.27 -20.50 9.52
N GLU A 119 -31.68 -21.60 10.14
CA GLU A 119 -30.82 -22.75 10.46
C GLU A 119 -30.10 -23.27 9.19
N GLY A 120 -28.77 -23.37 9.29
CA GLY A 120 -27.91 -23.77 8.17
C GLY A 120 -27.66 -22.70 7.09
N THR A 121 -28.20 -21.48 7.17
CA THR A 121 -27.97 -20.44 6.13
C THR A 121 -26.81 -19.48 6.45
N TYR A 122 -26.15 -19.65 7.60
CA TYR A 122 -25.09 -18.76 8.04
C TYR A 122 -23.74 -19.04 7.33
N GLU A 123 -23.19 -18.00 6.71
CA GLU A 123 -21.81 -17.96 6.22
C GLU A 123 -21.08 -16.79 6.90
N GLY A 124 -20.27 -17.11 7.91
CA GLY A 124 -19.52 -16.13 8.69
C GLY A 124 -18.07 -15.99 8.26
N LEU A 125 -17.54 -14.77 8.37
CA LEU A 125 -16.10 -14.50 8.27
C LEU A 125 -15.68 -13.82 9.58
N ASP A 126 -14.90 -14.52 10.42
CA ASP A 126 -14.56 -14.10 11.79
C ASP A 126 -13.82 -12.75 11.84
N ARG A 127 -12.92 -12.50 10.88
CA ARG A 127 -12.12 -11.27 10.82
C ARG A 127 -11.58 -11.01 9.41
N LEU A 128 -11.89 -9.86 8.85
CA LEU A 128 -11.28 -9.37 7.60
C LEU A 128 -10.40 -8.16 7.89
N LEU A 129 -9.12 -8.25 7.53
CA LEU A 129 -8.24 -7.10 7.49
C LEU A 129 -7.99 -6.74 6.03
N VAL A 130 -8.60 -5.65 5.58
CA VAL A 130 -8.27 -5.06 4.29
C VAL A 130 -7.29 -3.92 4.52
N SER A 131 -6.08 -4.04 3.98
CA SER A 131 -5.13 -2.94 3.97
C SER A 131 -5.42 -2.05 2.75
N GLY A 132 -6.16 -0.97 2.96
CA GLY A 132 -6.37 0.10 1.97
C GLY A 132 -5.63 1.35 2.40
N GLY A 133 -4.67 1.81 1.59
CA GLY A 133 -3.92 3.07 1.82
C GLY A 133 -4.73 4.34 1.55
N GLY A 134 -5.92 4.45 2.14
CA GLY A 134 -6.85 5.58 1.97
C GLY A 134 -7.21 6.22 3.31
N ASN A 135 -7.25 7.55 3.34
CA ASN A 135 -7.56 8.36 4.52
C ASN A 135 -9.04 8.16 4.92
N LEU A 136 -9.32 7.31 5.91
CA LEU A 136 -10.65 7.09 6.47
C LEU A 136 -11.08 8.26 7.38
N ARG A 137 -11.35 9.44 6.81
CA ARG A 137 -12.11 10.48 7.52
C ARG A 137 -13.59 10.20 7.32
N GLY A 138 -14.16 9.39 8.21
CA GLY A 138 -15.60 9.11 8.20
C GLY A 138 -16.06 7.83 8.89
N ALA A 139 -15.18 7.07 9.57
CA ALA A 139 -15.65 5.95 10.38
C ALA A 139 -16.21 6.49 11.71
N GLY A 140 -17.54 6.48 11.81
CA GLY A 140 -18.26 6.74 13.05
C GLY A 140 -17.75 5.88 14.20
N ARG A 141 -17.98 6.40 15.42
CA ARG A 141 -17.54 5.86 16.71
C ARG A 141 -17.55 4.33 16.75
N ALA A 142 -16.43 3.77 17.22
CA ALA A 142 -16.33 2.37 17.62
C ALA A 142 -17.52 2.01 18.53
N ALA A 143 -18.35 1.08 18.07
CA ALA A 143 -19.39 0.47 18.89
C ALA A 143 -18.75 -0.36 20.01
N GLU A 144 -19.37 -0.31 21.19
CA GLU A 144 -18.86 -0.89 22.43
C GLU A 144 -18.73 -2.43 22.41
N PRO A 145 -17.83 -3.02 23.23
CA PRO A 145 -17.30 -4.37 23.05
C PRO A 145 -18.13 -5.50 23.68
N HIS A 146 -19.45 -5.47 23.60
CA HIS A 146 -20.30 -6.47 24.26
C HIS A 146 -21.19 -7.26 23.28
N SER A 147 -20.58 -8.18 22.53
CA SER A 147 -21.15 -9.49 22.07
C SER A 147 -20.42 -10.02 20.83
N TRP A 148 -19.13 -10.34 20.94
CA TRP A 148 -18.43 -11.04 19.86
C TRP A 148 -18.78 -12.53 19.91
N ARG A 149 -19.70 -12.95 19.02
CA ARG A 149 -20.08 -14.37 18.84
C ARG A 149 -19.11 -15.02 17.87
N HIS A 150 -18.35 -16.01 18.37
CA HIS A 150 -17.38 -16.79 17.61
C HIS A 150 -18.08 -17.71 16.59
N CYS A 151 -17.60 -17.76 15.34
CA CYS A 151 -18.06 -18.74 14.37
C CYS A 151 -16.99 -18.98 13.29
N MET A 152 -16.24 -20.06 13.46
CA MET A 152 -15.03 -20.37 12.70
C MET A 152 -15.37 -21.20 11.46
N LEU A 153 -15.44 -20.62 10.26
CA LEU A 153 -15.51 -21.39 9.01
C LEU A 153 -14.10 -21.57 8.45
N SER A 154 -13.72 -22.82 8.15
CA SER A 154 -12.45 -23.10 7.47
C SER A 154 -12.50 -22.50 6.08
N LEU A 155 -11.84 -21.36 5.90
CA LEU A 155 -11.63 -20.73 4.61
C LEU A 155 -10.35 -21.31 4.01
N GLY A 156 -10.51 -21.93 2.84
CA GLY A 156 -9.41 -22.29 1.95
C GLY A 156 -9.27 -21.24 0.87
N PHE A 157 -8.12 -21.18 0.23
CA PHE A 157 -7.91 -20.39 -0.98
C PHE A 157 -7.22 -21.24 -2.03
N GLN A 158 -7.84 -21.35 -3.20
CA GLN A 158 -7.32 -22.12 -4.30
C GLN A 158 -6.30 -21.30 -5.08
N VAL A 159 -5.09 -21.82 -5.19
CA VAL A 159 -3.98 -21.19 -5.91
C VAL A 159 -3.52 -22.12 -7.02
N ARG A 160 -3.40 -21.61 -8.24
CA ARG A 160 -2.73 -22.32 -9.33
C ARG A 160 -1.25 -21.95 -9.32
N THR A 161 -0.38 -22.92 -9.06
CA THR A 161 1.08 -22.72 -9.05
C THR A 161 1.66 -22.75 -10.47
N ASP A 162 2.92 -22.34 -10.61
CA ASP A 162 3.60 -22.25 -11.92
C ASP A 162 3.74 -23.62 -12.63
N ASP A 163 3.66 -24.73 -11.88
CA ASP A 163 3.59 -26.10 -12.40
C ASP A 163 2.22 -26.46 -13.01
N GLY A 164 1.23 -25.55 -12.95
CA GLY A 164 -0.13 -25.75 -13.42
C GLY A 164 -1.05 -26.47 -12.42
N GLU A 165 -0.50 -26.94 -11.30
CA GLU A 165 -1.27 -27.62 -10.25
C GLU A 165 -2.11 -26.62 -9.46
N VAL A 166 -3.30 -27.07 -9.03
CA VAL A 166 -4.20 -26.28 -8.19
C VAL A 166 -4.13 -26.80 -6.76
N ARG A 167 -3.74 -25.94 -5.83
CA ARG A 167 -3.49 -26.30 -4.43
C ARG A 167 -4.33 -25.44 -3.49
N PRO A 168 -5.01 -26.06 -2.49
CA PRO A 168 -5.71 -25.31 -1.45
C PRO A 168 -4.73 -24.83 -0.37
N ILE A 169 -4.80 -23.55 -0.03
CA ILE A 169 -4.13 -22.96 1.14
C ILE A 169 -5.17 -22.71 2.22
N LYS A 170 -5.00 -23.33 3.39
CA LYS A 170 -5.87 -23.11 4.55
C LYS A 170 -5.29 -22.04 5.45
N PHE A 171 -6.13 -21.18 6.01
CA PHE A 171 -5.71 -20.12 6.91
C PHE A 171 -6.78 -19.83 7.97
N ALA A 172 -6.33 -19.26 9.09
CA ALA A 172 -7.23 -18.71 10.11
C ALA A 172 -7.63 -17.26 9.81
N ILE A 173 -6.74 -16.48 9.18
CA ILE A 173 -6.96 -15.08 8.81
C ILE A 173 -6.43 -14.87 7.39
N ALA A 174 -7.23 -14.23 6.54
CA ALA A 174 -6.79 -13.75 5.23
C ALA A 174 -6.63 -12.22 5.25
N VAL A 175 -5.52 -11.75 4.68
CA VAL A 175 -5.26 -10.34 4.41
C VAL A 175 -5.22 -10.14 2.91
N ILE A 176 -6.13 -9.32 2.38
CA ILE A 176 -6.15 -8.98 0.95
C ILE A 176 -5.25 -7.77 0.71
N ALA A 177 -4.13 -8.00 0.03
CA ALA A 177 -3.14 -6.98 -0.34
C ALA A 177 -2.83 -7.01 -1.86
N ALA A 178 -3.86 -7.23 -2.68
CA ALA A 178 -3.73 -7.44 -4.13
C ALA A 178 -3.69 -6.15 -4.96
N GLY A 179 -3.26 -5.02 -4.37
CA GLY A 179 -3.20 -3.73 -5.04
C GLY A 179 -4.53 -3.35 -5.70
N ALA A 180 -4.49 -2.98 -6.99
CA ALA A 180 -5.69 -2.60 -7.76
C ALA A 180 -6.64 -3.77 -8.05
N ASP A 181 -6.21 -5.02 -7.83
CA ASP A 181 -7.05 -6.22 -7.93
C ASP A 181 -7.74 -6.60 -6.63
N SER A 182 -7.51 -5.86 -5.54
CA SER A 182 -8.12 -6.16 -4.24
C SER A 182 -9.63 -6.23 -4.34
N GLY A 183 -10.29 -5.40 -5.16
CA GLY A 183 -11.74 -5.48 -5.39
C GLY A 183 -12.18 -6.80 -6.05
N THR A 184 -11.39 -7.32 -6.98
CA THR A 184 -11.64 -8.62 -7.64
C THR A 184 -11.45 -9.78 -6.66
N VAL A 185 -10.36 -9.78 -5.89
CA VAL A 185 -10.09 -10.81 -4.88
C VAL A 185 -11.13 -10.76 -3.75
N ALA A 186 -11.57 -9.56 -3.35
CA ALA A 186 -12.63 -9.40 -2.35
C ALA A 186 -13.96 -10.00 -2.81
N ARG A 187 -14.32 -9.86 -4.11
CA ARG A 187 -15.51 -10.51 -4.67
C ARG A 187 -15.41 -12.04 -4.66
N MET A 188 -14.21 -12.62 -4.84
CA MET A 188 -13.99 -14.07 -4.66
C MET A 188 -14.33 -14.50 -3.23
N ALA A 189 -14.10 -13.62 -2.24
CA ALA A 189 -14.51 -13.81 -0.85
C ALA A 189 -15.98 -13.42 -0.57
N ARG A 190 -16.80 -13.23 -1.62
CA ARG A 190 -18.21 -12.78 -1.57
C ARG A 190 -18.43 -11.34 -1.07
N ILE A 191 -17.38 -10.54 -0.92
CA ILE A 191 -17.51 -9.13 -0.49
C ILE A 191 -18.00 -8.27 -1.66
N GLY A 192 -19.06 -7.49 -1.43
CA GLY A 192 -19.76 -6.69 -2.44
C GLY A 192 -20.78 -7.44 -3.28
N VAL A 193 -20.95 -8.74 -3.04
CA VAL A 193 -21.89 -9.61 -3.78
C VAL A 193 -22.73 -10.50 -2.85
N GLY A 194 -22.36 -10.61 -1.58
CA GLY A 194 -23.09 -11.37 -0.56
C GLY A 194 -24.18 -10.56 0.14
N SER A 195 -24.85 -11.16 1.12
CA SER A 195 -25.85 -10.49 1.95
C SER A 195 -25.22 -9.81 3.17
N ASN A 196 -26.01 -8.98 3.87
CA ASN A 196 -25.63 -8.38 5.16
C ASN A 196 -24.28 -7.64 5.10
N LEU A 197 -23.34 -7.96 5.98
CA LEU A 197 -22.00 -7.35 6.05
C LEU A 197 -21.19 -7.53 4.76
N LEU A 198 -21.49 -8.54 3.94
CA LEU A 198 -20.80 -8.81 2.67
C LEU A 198 -21.45 -8.09 1.49
N SER A 199 -22.51 -7.30 1.70
CA SER A 199 -23.20 -6.58 0.61
C SER A 199 -22.44 -5.34 0.12
N VAL A 200 -21.56 -4.78 0.95
CA VAL A 200 -20.81 -3.57 0.60
C VAL A 200 -19.53 -3.94 -0.14
N PRO A 201 -19.32 -3.47 -1.39
CA PRO A 201 -18.12 -3.79 -2.15
C PRO A 201 -16.90 -3.04 -1.60
N LEU A 202 -15.74 -3.66 -1.75
CA LEU A 202 -14.47 -2.99 -1.49
C LEU A 202 -14.25 -1.88 -2.55
N PRO A 203 -14.15 -0.59 -2.18
CA PRO A 203 -14.11 0.52 -3.13
C PRO A 203 -12.69 0.71 -3.72
N VAL A 204 -12.16 -0.34 -4.36
CA VAL A 204 -10.85 -0.36 -5.01
C VAL A 204 -11.01 -0.76 -6.47
N GLU A 205 -10.63 0.16 -7.36
CA GLU A 205 -10.71 -0.01 -8.81
C GLU A 205 -9.38 0.32 -9.49
N ARG A 206 -9.13 -0.30 -10.64
CA ARG A 206 -7.93 -0.03 -11.45
C ARG A 206 -8.01 1.37 -12.05
N ARG A 207 -6.97 2.16 -11.83
CA ARG A 207 -6.77 3.45 -12.48
C ARG A 207 -5.44 3.49 -13.20
N LYS A 208 -5.46 3.81 -14.49
CA LYS A 208 -4.24 3.99 -15.29
C LYS A 208 -3.60 5.35 -14.95
N ARG A 209 -2.29 5.34 -14.75
CA ARG A 209 -1.42 6.52 -14.66
C ARG A 209 -0.18 6.28 -15.51
N PHE A 210 0.40 7.32 -16.08
CA PHE A 210 1.61 7.26 -16.88
C PHE A 210 2.73 7.98 -16.15
N VAL A 211 3.94 7.44 -16.25
CA VAL A 211 5.17 8.09 -15.80
C VAL A 211 6.06 8.22 -17.01
N TYR A 212 6.56 9.42 -17.26
CA TYR A 212 7.48 9.70 -18.35
C TYR A 212 8.88 9.89 -17.78
N VAL A 213 9.87 9.26 -18.40
CA VAL A 213 11.28 9.39 -18.01
C VAL A 213 11.98 10.17 -19.11
N TYR A 214 12.59 11.29 -18.72
CA TYR A 214 13.34 12.15 -19.62
C TYR A 214 14.83 11.96 -19.36
N HIS A 215 15.61 11.74 -20.41
CA HIS A 215 17.06 11.81 -20.31
C HIS A 215 17.52 13.25 -20.52
N CYS A 216 18.22 13.82 -19.55
CA CYS A 216 18.72 15.19 -19.61
C CYS A 216 20.15 15.24 -19.08
N GLU A 217 21.13 15.35 -19.99
CA GLU A 217 22.57 15.38 -19.65
C GLU A 217 22.93 16.52 -18.70
N ASN A 218 22.30 17.69 -18.90
CA ASN A 218 22.49 18.89 -18.07
C ASN A 218 21.33 19.10 -17.08
N GLY A 219 20.62 18.02 -16.74
CA GLY A 219 19.48 18.05 -15.85
C GLY A 219 19.86 18.39 -14.40
N PRO A 220 18.84 18.60 -13.54
CA PRO A 220 19.09 18.76 -12.11
C PRO A 220 19.80 17.52 -11.56
N GLY A 221 20.84 17.74 -10.75
CA GLY A 221 21.66 16.67 -10.20
C GLY A 221 20.93 15.83 -9.14
N ILE A 222 21.60 14.80 -8.62
CA ILE A 222 21.04 13.83 -7.66
C ILE A 222 20.44 14.45 -6.38
N ASN A 223 20.85 15.67 -6.03
CA ASN A 223 20.33 16.41 -4.87
C ASN A 223 19.05 17.20 -5.15
N SER A 224 18.40 16.98 -6.30
CA SER A 224 17.12 17.61 -6.61
C SER A 224 16.03 17.07 -5.68
N PRO A 225 15.13 17.94 -5.17
CA PRO A 225 13.90 17.46 -4.55
C PRO A 225 13.05 16.74 -5.60
N PHE A 226 12.14 15.89 -5.12
CA PHE A 226 11.05 15.40 -5.95
C PHE A 226 10.10 16.56 -6.23
N LEU A 227 10.07 17.08 -7.46
CA LEU A 227 9.30 18.26 -7.80
C LEU A 227 7.90 17.85 -8.22
N CYS A 228 6.89 18.50 -7.65
CA CYS A 228 5.49 18.36 -8.03
C CYS A 228 4.97 19.73 -8.48
N ASP A 229 4.63 19.84 -9.76
CA ASP A 229 4.01 21.02 -10.33
C ASP A 229 2.48 20.99 -10.18
N HIS A 230 1.85 22.16 -10.22
CA HIS A 230 0.40 22.31 -10.11
C HIS A 230 -0.37 21.67 -11.28
N SER A 231 0.27 21.47 -12.44
CA SER A 231 -0.31 20.74 -13.58
C SER A 231 -0.43 19.22 -13.32
N GLY A 232 0.18 18.72 -12.24
CA GLY A 232 0.29 17.30 -11.95
C GLY A 232 1.49 16.62 -12.61
N MET A 233 2.35 17.38 -13.29
CA MET A 233 3.69 16.94 -13.69
C MET A 233 4.58 16.80 -12.46
N TYR A 234 5.39 15.75 -12.41
CA TYR A 234 6.41 15.58 -11.38
C TYR A 234 7.65 14.91 -11.95
N PHE A 235 8.82 15.17 -11.35
CA PHE A 235 10.07 14.49 -11.68
C PHE A 235 10.99 14.35 -10.45
#